data_AF-A0A354P8N3-F1
#
_entry.id   AF-A0A354P8N3-F1
#
_cell.length_a   1.000
_cell.length_b   1.000
_cell.length_c   1.000
_cell.angle_alpha   90.00
_cell.angle_beta   90.00
_cell.angle_gamma   90.00
#
_symmetry.space_group_name_H-M   'P 1'
#
loop_
_entity.id
_entity.type
_entity.pdbx_description
1 polymer ?
#
loop_
_entity_poly.entity_id
_entity_poly.type
_entity_poly.pdbx_seq_one_letter_code
_entity_poly.pdbx_strand_id
1 'polypeptide(L)'
;MSEKPAEPSEAASNDAPSDDQSFPRSGRLAAVDFGTVRIGIAICDPMWILVSPLEIRQVSGEALDGPYFVSLAKREAIDGFVVGLPIHCDGGESDKSRQARRFGKWLADVTGKPVRLFDERFTTSAAQARMRSATASGKRTRHRLVDAIAAQVLLESFLEALRYRDELPGQSVSAKAAGDETIE
;
A
#
# COMPACT_ATOMS: atom_id res chain seq x y z
N MET A 1 -7.82 11.54 -64.27
CA MET A 1 -7.04 10.60 -63.44
C MET A 1 -6.34 11.40 -62.36
N SER A 2 -6.85 11.35 -61.14
CA SER A 2 -6.11 11.57 -59.89
C SER A 2 -7.09 11.26 -58.76
N GLU A 3 -7.24 9.96 -58.50
CA GLU A 3 -7.74 9.44 -57.24
C GLU A 3 -6.71 9.78 -56.15
N LYS A 4 -7.15 10.40 -55.06
CA LYS A 4 -6.42 10.46 -53.79
C LYS A 4 -7.38 10.05 -52.67
N PRO A 5 -6.86 9.43 -51.60
CA PRO A 5 -7.48 8.29 -50.95
C PRO A 5 -8.23 8.69 -49.67
N ALA A 6 -9.11 7.78 -49.23
CA ALA A 6 -9.81 7.82 -47.96
C ALA A 6 -8.85 7.93 -46.76
N GLU A 7 -9.14 8.87 -45.86
CA GLU A 7 -8.55 8.92 -44.52
C GLU A 7 -9.11 7.76 -43.68
N PRO A 8 -8.26 6.98 -42.98
CA PRO A 8 -8.76 5.98 -42.05
C PRO A 8 -9.04 6.60 -40.67
N SER A 9 -10.32 6.53 -40.29
CA SER A 9 -10.86 6.20 -38.97
C SER A 9 -10.03 6.62 -37.74
N GLU A 10 -10.50 7.66 -37.05
CA GLU A 10 -10.16 7.95 -35.65
C GLU A 10 -10.34 6.69 -34.79
N ALA A 11 -9.23 6.12 -34.33
CA ALA A 11 -9.23 5.09 -33.32
C ALA A 11 -9.54 5.75 -31.96
N ALA A 12 -10.64 5.33 -31.34
CA ALA A 12 -11.03 5.72 -30.00
C ALA A 12 -9.85 5.57 -29.02
N SER A 13 -9.43 6.69 -28.43
CA SER A 13 -8.48 6.71 -27.32
C SER A 13 -9.14 6.07 -26.10
N ASN A 14 -8.71 4.85 -25.76
CA ASN A 14 -9.11 4.17 -24.55
C ASN A 14 -8.40 4.81 -23.35
N ASP A 15 -8.92 5.95 -22.89
CA ASP A 15 -8.33 6.79 -21.84
C ASP A 15 -8.75 6.29 -20.44
N ALA A 16 -8.55 5.00 -20.19
CA ALA A 16 -8.65 4.48 -18.83
C ALA A 16 -7.49 5.09 -18.03
N PRO A 17 -7.75 5.75 -16.87
CA PRO A 17 -6.69 6.30 -16.06
C PRO A 17 -5.72 5.17 -15.71
N SER A 18 -4.44 5.39 -15.98
CA SER A 18 -3.38 4.47 -15.55
C SER A 18 -3.51 4.23 -14.04
N ASP A 19 -3.22 3.02 -13.57
CA ASP A 19 -3.34 2.60 -12.15
C ASP A 19 -2.61 3.51 -11.14
N ASP A 20 -1.72 4.39 -11.62
CA ASP A 20 -1.05 5.42 -10.84
C ASP A 20 -1.89 6.70 -10.62
N GLN A 21 -2.78 7.06 -11.55
CA GLN A 21 -3.66 8.22 -11.45
C GLN A 21 -4.78 8.03 -10.42
N SER A 22 -5.11 6.78 -10.08
CA SER A 22 -6.15 6.47 -9.08
C SER A 22 -5.70 6.58 -7.63
N PHE A 23 -4.39 6.72 -7.36
CA PHE A 23 -3.90 6.87 -5.99
C PHE A 23 -4.01 8.34 -5.54
N PRO A 24 -4.51 8.61 -4.31
CA PRO A 24 -4.69 9.98 -3.82
C PRO A 24 -3.39 10.78 -3.82
N ARG A 25 -3.48 12.08 -4.13
CA ARG A 25 -2.42 13.09 -4.01
C ARG A 25 -2.53 13.94 -2.73
N SER A 26 -3.59 13.74 -1.97
CA SER A 26 -3.89 14.36 -0.68
C SER A 26 -4.91 13.49 0.08
N GLY A 27 -5.17 13.79 1.35
CA GLY A 27 -6.06 12.97 2.18
C GLY A 27 -5.29 11.98 3.04
N ARG A 28 -5.96 11.15 3.83
CA ARG A 28 -5.25 10.31 4.81
C ARG A 28 -4.81 8.99 4.18
N LEU A 29 -3.53 8.66 4.33
CA LEU A 29 -3.00 7.34 4.00
C LEU A 29 -2.85 6.48 5.24
N ALA A 30 -2.93 5.16 5.04
CA ALA A 30 -2.54 4.19 6.04
C ALA A 30 -1.45 3.26 5.51
N ALA A 31 -0.38 3.09 6.29
CA ALA A 31 0.61 2.05 6.04
C ALA A 31 0.27 0.78 6.80
N VAL A 32 0.50 -0.36 6.16
CA VAL A 32 0.26 -1.69 6.69
C VAL A 32 1.53 -2.52 6.56
N ASP A 33 2.12 -2.85 7.71
CA ASP A 33 3.21 -3.82 7.80
C ASP A 33 2.60 -5.20 8.09
N PHE A 34 2.53 -6.03 7.05
CA PHE A 34 1.86 -7.32 7.11
C PHE A 34 2.81 -8.42 7.58
N GLY A 35 2.54 -8.95 8.77
CA GLY A 35 3.11 -10.21 9.26
C GLY A 35 2.04 -11.30 9.37
N THR A 36 2.46 -12.57 9.39
CA THR A 36 1.55 -13.73 9.49
C THR A 36 0.84 -13.87 10.84
N VAL A 37 1.32 -13.16 11.87
CA VAL A 37 0.76 -13.19 13.23
C VAL A 37 0.18 -11.83 13.63
N ARG A 38 0.79 -10.74 13.15
CA ARG A 38 0.40 -9.37 13.51
C ARG A 38 0.49 -8.47 12.30
N ILE A 39 -0.36 -7.46 12.30
CA ILE A 39 -0.39 -6.40 11.31
C ILE A 39 -0.17 -5.09 12.04
N GLY A 40 0.95 -4.42 11.74
CA GLY A 40 1.21 -3.06 12.21
C GLY A 40 0.50 -2.05 11.30
N ILE A 41 -0.13 -1.04 11.89
CA ILE A 41 -0.84 0.00 11.14
C ILE A 41 -0.41 1.38 11.62
N ALA A 42 -0.12 2.26 10.66
CA ALA A 42 0.16 3.66 10.90
C ALA A 42 -0.67 4.52 9.93
N ILE A 43 -0.95 5.76 10.31
CA ILE A 43 -1.68 6.72 9.49
C ILE A 43 -0.92 8.04 9.40
N CYS A 44 -1.22 8.83 8.37
CA CYS A 44 -0.78 10.22 8.29
C CYS A 44 -1.92 11.22 8.46
N ASP A 45 -1.60 12.49 8.62
CA ASP A 45 -2.58 13.56 8.45
C ASP A 45 -2.87 13.82 6.95
N PRO A 46 -3.98 14.51 6.59
CA PRO A 46 -4.35 14.74 5.20
C PRO A 46 -3.34 15.53 4.34
N MET A 47 -2.44 16.28 4.97
CA MET A 47 -1.37 17.02 4.29
C MET A 47 -0.07 16.21 4.18
N TRP A 48 -0.08 14.97 4.69
CA TRP A 48 1.05 14.05 4.69
C TRP A 48 2.29 14.62 5.40
N ILE A 49 2.11 15.37 6.47
CA ILE A 49 3.20 16.01 7.21
C ILE A 49 3.68 15.10 8.35
N LEU A 50 2.73 14.59 9.13
CA LEU A 50 2.92 13.79 10.34
C LEU A 50 2.43 12.37 10.09
N VAL A 51 3.22 11.41 10.55
CA VAL A 51 2.87 9.99 10.60
C VAL A 51 2.83 9.55 12.05
N SER A 52 1.80 8.80 12.43
CA SER A 52 1.70 8.20 13.75
C SER A 52 1.34 6.70 13.64
N PRO A 53 1.88 5.86 14.54
CA PRO A 53 1.35 4.52 14.74
C PRO A 53 -0.11 4.61 15.16
N LEU A 54 -0.96 3.78 14.58
CA LEU A 54 -2.38 3.70 14.94
C LEU A 54 -2.60 2.54 15.90
N GLU A 55 -2.37 1.32 15.44
CA GLU A 55 -2.59 0.12 16.24
C GLU A 55 -1.83 -1.10 15.69
N ILE A 56 -1.78 -2.16 16.50
CA ILE A 56 -1.35 -3.49 16.07
C ILE A 56 -2.52 -4.43 16.16
N ARG A 57 -2.86 -5.05 15.04
CA ARG A 57 -3.90 -6.06 14.94
C ARG A 57 -3.30 -7.46 14.96
N GLN A 58 -3.96 -8.39 15.63
CA GLN A 58 -3.66 -9.82 15.46
C GLN A 58 -4.36 -10.35 14.21
N VAL A 59 -3.63 -11.09 13.38
CA VAL A 59 -4.21 -11.73 12.19
C VAL A 59 -5.26 -12.74 12.63
N SER A 60 -6.48 -12.58 12.12
CA SER A 60 -7.63 -13.40 12.51
C SER A 60 -8.27 -14.11 11.31
N GLY A 61 -7.72 -13.93 10.11
CA GLY A 61 -8.19 -14.52 8.85
C GLY A 61 -9.10 -13.57 8.09
N GLU A 62 -9.18 -13.77 6.76
CA GLU A 62 -9.82 -12.83 5.83
C GLU A 62 -11.27 -12.47 6.21
N ALA A 63 -12.04 -13.42 6.75
CA ALA A 63 -13.43 -13.21 7.16
C ALA A 63 -13.60 -12.18 8.31
N LEU A 64 -12.63 -12.08 9.21
CA LEU A 64 -12.64 -11.14 10.34
C LEU A 64 -11.82 -9.89 10.04
N ASP A 65 -10.75 -10.03 9.26
CA ASP A 65 -9.85 -8.93 8.93
C ASP A 65 -10.47 -8.01 7.87
N GLY A 66 -11.27 -8.54 6.94
CA GLY A 66 -11.94 -7.74 5.90
C GLY A 66 -12.89 -6.67 6.47
N PRO A 67 -13.91 -7.04 7.27
CA PRO A 67 -14.81 -6.07 7.90
C PRO A 67 -14.08 -5.05 8.79
N TYR A 68 -12.99 -5.48 9.43
CA TYR A 68 -12.14 -4.59 10.19
C TYR A 68 -11.49 -3.51 9.31
N PHE A 69 -10.86 -3.87 8.20
CA PHE A 69 -10.22 -2.90 7.31
C PHE A 69 -11.24 -1.96 6.64
N VAL A 70 -12.43 -2.45 6.32
CA VAL A 70 -13.54 -1.61 5.84
C VAL A 70 -13.95 -0.58 6.90
N SER A 71 -14.12 -1.02 8.14
CA SER A 71 -14.47 -0.14 9.26
C SER A 71 -13.36 0.87 9.57
N LEU A 72 -12.10 0.42 9.56
CA LEU A 72 -10.93 1.26 9.73
C LEU A 72 -10.86 2.35 8.65
N ALA A 73 -11.03 1.98 7.38
CA ALA A 73 -11.01 2.91 6.26
C ALA A 73 -12.07 4.02 6.40
N LYS A 74 -13.28 3.64 6.86
CA LYS A 74 -14.36 4.60 7.11
C LYS A 74 -14.09 5.48 8.33
N ARG A 75 -13.73 4.87 9.47
CA ARG A 75 -13.55 5.57 10.75
C ARG A 75 -12.43 6.59 10.69
N GLU A 76 -11.31 6.22 10.07
CA GLU A 76 -10.15 7.11 9.95
C GLU A 76 -10.19 7.95 8.68
N ALA A 77 -11.20 7.81 7.82
CA ALA A 77 -11.25 8.47 6.51
C ALA A 77 -10.00 8.22 5.66
N ILE A 78 -9.59 6.95 5.54
CA ILE A 78 -8.43 6.55 4.74
C ILE A 78 -8.78 6.59 3.25
N ASP A 79 -7.95 7.27 2.48
CA ASP A 79 -8.07 7.47 1.04
C ASP A 79 -7.20 6.50 0.25
N GLY A 80 -6.13 5.96 0.83
CA GLY A 80 -5.29 4.96 0.20
C GLY A 80 -4.41 4.20 1.19
N PHE A 81 -3.99 3.00 0.81
CA PHE A 81 -3.11 2.16 1.62
C PHE A 81 -1.73 1.98 1.00
N VAL A 82 -0.72 1.88 1.86
CA VAL A 82 0.65 1.50 1.51
C VAL A 82 0.99 0.21 2.23
N VAL A 83 1.33 -0.85 1.51
CA VAL A 83 1.69 -2.15 2.09
C VAL A 83 3.18 -2.40 1.90
N GLY A 84 3.85 -2.83 2.97
CA GLY A 84 5.27 -3.18 2.93
C GLY A 84 5.52 -4.38 2.03
N LEU A 85 6.51 -4.28 1.15
CA LEU A 85 6.95 -5.35 0.27
C LEU A 85 8.40 -5.73 0.62
N PRO A 86 8.62 -6.81 1.39
CA PRO A 86 9.96 -7.28 1.68
C PRO A 86 10.56 -7.88 0.40
N ILE A 87 11.62 -7.28 -0.13
CA ILE A 87 12.37 -7.82 -1.29
C ILE A 87 13.70 -8.39 -0.78
N HIS A 88 13.98 -9.64 -1.13
CA HIS A 88 15.26 -10.28 -0.79
C HIS A 88 16.37 -9.83 -1.76
N CYS A 89 17.60 -9.74 -1.25
CA CYS A 89 18.77 -9.24 -1.98
C CYS A 89 19.16 -10.06 -3.23
N ASP A 90 18.69 -11.31 -3.34
CA ASP A 90 19.04 -12.21 -4.45
C ASP A 90 18.09 -12.11 -5.66
N GLY A 91 17.18 -11.12 -5.68
CA GLY A 91 16.30 -10.82 -6.82
C GLY A 91 15.13 -11.78 -7.05
N GLY A 92 15.11 -12.92 -6.36
CA GLY A 92 13.98 -13.87 -6.38
C GLY A 92 12.82 -13.44 -5.48
N GLU A 93 11.59 -13.71 -5.92
CA GLU A 93 10.39 -13.46 -5.12
C GLU A 93 10.31 -14.44 -3.94
N SER A 94 10.34 -13.92 -2.71
CA SER A 94 10.21 -14.74 -1.51
C SER A 94 8.75 -15.08 -1.20
N ASP A 95 8.51 -16.10 -0.37
CA ASP A 95 7.17 -16.42 0.14
C ASP A 95 6.52 -15.23 0.84
N LYS A 96 7.32 -14.39 1.53
CA LYS A 96 6.83 -13.17 2.17
C LYS A 96 6.40 -12.12 1.16
N SER A 97 7.16 -11.95 0.08
CA SER A 97 6.83 -11.02 -1.00
C SER A 97 5.51 -11.41 -1.68
N ARG A 98 5.32 -12.71 -1.97
CA ARG A 98 4.05 -13.24 -2.51
C ARG A 98 2.88 -13.00 -1.56
N GLN A 99 3.08 -13.25 -0.27
CA GLN A 99 2.05 -13.01 0.75
C GLN A 99 1.67 -11.54 0.85
N ALA A 100 2.65 -10.63 0.87
CA ALA A 100 2.41 -9.18 0.89
C ALA A 100 1.64 -8.71 -0.36
N ARG A 101 1.99 -9.21 -1.55
CA ARG A 101 1.26 -8.93 -2.80
C ARG A 101 -0.19 -9.40 -2.73
N ARG A 102 -0.41 -10.65 -2.31
CA ARG A 102 -1.76 -11.21 -2.16
C ARG A 102 -2.57 -10.42 -1.15
N PHE A 103 -1.96 -10.06 -0.02
CA PHE A 103 -2.59 -9.23 0.99
C PHE A 103 -2.96 -7.84 0.46
N GLY A 104 -2.05 -7.17 -0.27
CA GLY A 104 -2.34 -5.87 -0.86
C GLY A 104 -3.49 -5.91 -1.86
N LYS A 105 -3.57 -6.96 -2.69
CA LYS A 105 -4.69 -7.16 -3.61
C LYS A 105 -6.00 -7.38 -2.86
N TRP A 106 -5.99 -8.30 -1.92
CA TRP A 106 -7.14 -8.58 -1.07
C TRP A 106 -7.61 -7.32 -0.32
N LEU A 107 -6.68 -6.52 0.22
CA LEU A 107 -6.98 -5.27 0.91
C LEU A 107 -7.65 -4.25 -0.02
N ALA A 108 -7.16 -4.13 -1.25
CA ALA A 108 -7.77 -3.28 -2.27
C ALA A 108 -9.20 -3.73 -2.58
N ASP A 109 -9.39 -5.03 -2.81
CA ASP A 109 -10.69 -5.62 -3.16
C ASP A 109 -11.72 -5.46 -2.02
N VAL A 110 -11.35 -5.70 -0.75
CA VAL A 110 -12.31 -5.61 0.37
C VAL A 110 -12.62 -4.18 0.78
N THR A 111 -11.67 -3.25 0.66
CA THR A 111 -11.87 -1.84 1.08
C THR A 111 -12.38 -0.95 -0.04
N GLY A 112 -12.19 -1.35 -1.31
CA GLY A 112 -12.41 -0.50 -2.47
C GLY A 112 -11.47 0.71 -2.52
N LYS A 113 -10.36 0.70 -1.75
CA LYS A 113 -9.38 1.78 -1.70
C LYS A 113 -8.16 1.42 -2.53
N PRO A 114 -7.51 2.41 -3.17
CA PRO A 114 -6.27 2.18 -3.91
C PRO A 114 -5.16 1.75 -2.96
N VAL A 115 -4.36 0.77 -3.37
CA VAL A 115 -3.27 0.19 -2.58
C VAL A 115 -1.97 0.23 -3.38
N ARG A 116 -0.87 0.64 -2.75
CA ARG A 116 0.49 0.54 -3.31
C ARG A 116 1.37 -0.37 -2.48
N LEU A 117 2.15 -1.21 -3.16
CA LEU A 117 3.19 -2.05 -2.56
C LEU A 117 4.52 -1.30 -2.57
N PHE A 118 5.07 -1.01 -1.40
CA PHE A 118 6.29 -0.23 -1.27
C PHE A 118 7.46 -1.10 -0.79
N ASP A 119 8.55 -1.09 -1.55
CA ASP A 119 9.75 -1.88 -1.27
C ASP A 119 10.49 -1.32 -0.05
N GLU A 120 10.63 -2.16 0.98
CA GLU A 120 11.26 -1.82 2.26
C GLU A 120 12.73 -1.39 2.12
N ARG A 121 13.41 -1.71 1.01
CA ARG A 121 14.78 -1.24 0.74
C ARG A 121 14.85 0.27 0.51
N PHE A 122 13.73 0.93 0.21
CA PHE A 122 13.67 2.38 0.12
C PHE A 122 13.59 3.07 1.49
N THR A 123 13.56 2.31 2.59
CA THR A 123 13.71 2.88 3.93
C THR A 123 15.12 3.44 4.14
N THR A 124 15.23 4.60 4.77
CA THR A 124 16.54 5.23 5.05
C THR A 124 17.34 4.42 6.07
N SER A 125 18.68 4.54 6.05
CA SER A 125 19.54 3.87 7.04
C SER A 125 19.17 4.24 8.48
N ALA A 126 18.72 5.49 8.72
CA ALA A 126 18.24 5.96 10.02
C ALA A 126 16.92 5.29 10.42
N ALA A 127 15.97 5.18 9.49
CA ALA A 127 14.73 4.42 9.67
C ALA A 127 15.01 2.94 9.99
N GLN A 128 15.92 2.30 9.25
CA GLN A 128 16.32 0.92 9.51
C GLN A 128 17.03 0.75 10.85
N ALA A 129 17.84 1.73 11.27
CA ALA A 129 18.47 1.73 12.60
C ALA A 129 17.43 1.89 13.72
N ARG A 130 16.37 2.70 13.53
CA ARG A 130 15.23 2.79 14.47
C ARG A 130 14.52 1.45 14.58
N MET A 131 14.26 0.77 13.47
CA MET A 131 13.65 -0.57 13.47
C MET A 131 14.53 -1.62 14.18
N ARG A 132 15.84 -1.64 13.89
CA ARG A 132 16.81 -2.57 14.50
C ARG A 132 17.04 -2.32 15.99
N SER A 133 17.21 -1.07 16.39
CA SER A 133 17.39 -0.69 17.81
C SER A 133 16.15 -0.99 18.64
N ALA A 134 14.96 -0.87 18.04
CA ALA A 134 13.71 -1.26 18.67
C ALA A 134 13.66 -2.79 18.91
N THR A 135 14.11 -3.62 17.95
CA THR A 135 14.10 -5.10 18.05
C THR A 135 15.15 -5.69 19.00
N ALA A 136 16.28 -5.01 19.25
CA ALA A 136 17.42 -5.55 20.00
C ALA A 136 17.19 -5.73 21.52
N SER A 137 16.06 -5.28 22.07
CA SER A 137 15.79 -5.30 23.52
C SER A 137 14.69 -6.31 23.90
N GLY A 138 15.09 -7.53 24.29
CA GLY A 138 14.24 -8.74 24.48
C GLY A 138 13.13 -8.75 25.54
N LYS A 139 12.49 -7.61 25.89
CA LYS A 139 11.25 -7.59 26.69
C LYS A 139 10.03 -7.66 25.77
N ARG A 140 9.10 -8.60 26.01
CA ARG A 140 7.82 -8.75 25.24
C ARG A 140 7.04 -7.44 25.06
N THR A 141 7.03 -6.56 26.07
CA THR A 141 6.37 -5.24 25.99
C THR A 141 7.03 -4.32 24.96
N ARG A 142 8.36 -4.41 24.80
CA ARG A 142 9.08 -3.66 23.75
C ARG A 142 8.78 -4.21 22.37
N HIS A 143 8.71 -5.53 22.17
CA HIS A 143 8.33 -6.13 20.87
C HIS A 143 7.00 -5.58 20.33
N ARG A 144 5.98 -5.42 21.18
CA ARG A 144 4.73 -4.74 20.78
C ARG A 144 4.93 -3.27 20.43
N LEU A 145 5.86 -2.57 21.08
CA LEU A 145 6.22 -1.21 20.69
C LEU A 145 6.96 -1.19 19.34
N VAL A 146 7.78 -2.21 19.05
CA VAL A 146 8.55 -2.33 17.79
C VAL A 146 7.63 -2.55 16.60
N ASP A 147 6.69 -3.50 16.70
CA ASP A 147 5.75 -3.81 15.63
C ASP A 147 4.90 -2.56 15.26
N ALA A 148 4.65 -1.66 16.23
CA ALA A 148 3.92 -0.42 15.98
C ALA A 148 4.75 0.62 15.21
N ILE A 149 6.08 0.60 15.41
CA ILE A 149 6.99 1.56 14.75
C ILE A 149 7.26 1.16 13.29
N ALA A 150 7.22 -0.12 12.96
CA ALA A 150 7.53 -0.59 11.61
C ALA A 150 6.60 0.01 10.54
N ALA A 151 5.29 -0.02 10.77
CA ALA A 151 4.31 0.60 9.87
C ALA A 151 4.47 2.13 9.77
N GLN A 152 4.84 2.80 10.88
CA GLN A 152 5.15 4.23 10.84
C GLN A 152 6.36 4.50 9.95
N VAL A 153 7.45 3.76 10.15
CA VAL A 153 8.69 3.91 9.37
C VAL A 153 8.44 3.63 7.88
N LEU A 154 7.59 2.66 7.58
CA LEU A 154 7.15 2.36 6.22
C LEU A 154 6.46 3.57 5.58
N LEU A 155 5.48 4.18 6.26
CA LEU A 155 4.76 5.34 5.73
C LEU A 155 5.66 6.57 5.59
N GLU A 156 6.50 6.84 6.60
CA GLU A 156 7.50 7.92 6.56
C GLU A 156 8.40 7.78 5.32
N SER A 157 8.90 6.57 5.07
CA SER A 157 9.79 6.29 3.94
C SER A 157 9.08 6.41 2.59
N PHE A 158 7.81 5.99 2.51
CA PHE A 158 7.00 6.18 1.31
C PHE A 158 6.79 7.66 0.99
N LEU A 159 6.40 8.45 1.99
CA LEU A 159 6.18 9.89 1.82
C LEU A 159 7.48 10.65 1.50
N GLU A 160 8.60 10.24 2.09
CA GLU A 160 9.92 10.79 1.76
C GLU A 160 10.33 10.48 0.32
N ALA A 161 10.15 9.23 -0.13
CA ALA A 161 10.44 8.84 -1.51
C ALA A 161 9.57 9.62 -2.52
N LEU A 162 8.29 9.83 -2.20
CA LEU A 162 7.38 10.65 -3.00
C LEU A 162 7.86 12.09 -3.12
N ARG A 163 8.26 12.72 -2.00
CA ARG A 163 8.78 14.10 -1.99
C ARG A 163 10.09 14.25 -2.77
N TYR A 164 10.93 13.22 -2.78
CA TYR A 164 12.23 13.28 -3.45
C TYR A 164 12.12 13.06 -4.97
N ARG A 165 11.19 12.22 -5.43
CA ARG A 165 11.07 11.82 -6.84
C ARG A 165 9.97 12.55 -7.61
N ASP A 166 9.06 13.23 -6.92
CA ASP A 166 7.82 13.81 -7.46
C ASP A 166 6.92 12.78 -8.20
N GLU A 167 7.14 11.49 -7.91
CA GLU A 167 6.47 10.35 -8.51
C GLU A 167 5.97 9.42 -7.41
N LEU A 168 4.83 8.76 -7.63
CA LEU A 168 4.25 7.84 -6.67
C LEU A 168 5.15 6.60 -6.50
N PRO A 169 5.68 6.32 -5.30
CA PRO A 169 6.58 5.19 -5.09
C PRO A 169 5.84 3.85 -5.07
N GLY A 170 6.54 2.77 -5.36
CA GLY A 170 5.97 1.42 -5.25
C GLY A 170 5.02 1.05 -6.40
N GLN A 171 4.48 -0.16 -6.33
CA GLN A 171 3.66 -0.76 -7.39
C GLN A 171 2.19 -0.67 -7.03
N SER A 172 1.35 -0.15 -7.93
CA SER A 172 -0.10 -0.14 -7.74
C SER A 172 -0.65 -1.57 -7.74
N VAL A 173 -1.60 -1.84 -6.86
CA VAL A 173 -2.42 -3.05 -6.89
C VAL A 173 -3.82 -2.61 -7.27
N SER A 174 -4.14 -2.65 -8.56
CA SER A 174 -5.46 -2.26 -9.04
C SER A 174 -6.53 -3.12 -8.36
N ALA A 175 -7.48 -2.47 -7.69
CA ALA A 175 -8.78 -3.06 -7.44
C ALA A 175 -9.44 -3.20 -8.81
N LYS A 176 -9.78 -4.42 -9.21
CA LYS A 176 -10.54 -4.59 -10.46
C LYS A 176 -11.84 -3.82 -10.27
N ALA A 177 -12.16 -2.89 -11.17
CA ALA A 177 -13.44 -2.20 -11.18
C ALA A 177 -14.54 -3.26 -11.03
N ALA A 178 -15.44 -3.07 -10.07
CA ALA A 178 -16.63 -3.88 -9.91
C ALA A 178 -17.50 -3.69 -11.16
N GLY A 179 -17.19 -4.44 -12.21
CA GLY A 179 -18.00 -4.63 -13.40
C GLY A 179 -18.95 -5.78 -13.11
N ASP A 180 -20.18 -5.41 -12.81
CA ASP A 180 -21.36 -6.26 -12.92
C ASP A 180 -21.48 -6.76 -14.36
N GLU A 181 -21.18 -8.05 -14.58
CA GLU A 181 -21.65 -8.80 -15.73
C GLU A 181 -22.22 -10.12 -15.22
N THR A 182 -23.39 -10.02 -14.57
CA THR A 182 -24.35 -11.12 -14.60
C THR A 182 -25.07 -11.05 -15.94
N ILE A 183 -24.53 -11.73 -16.94
CA ILE A 183 -25.27 -12.04 -18.17
C ILE A 183 -26.13 -13.26 -17.84
N GLU A 184 -27.45 -13.06 -17.75
CA GLU A 184 -28.46 -14.11 -17.93
C GLU A 184 -28.58 -14.52 -19.39
#